data_AF-T0PVJ9-F1
#
_entry.id   AF-T0PVJ9-F1
#
_cell.length_a   1.000
_cell.length_b   1.000
_cell.length_c   1.000
_cell.angle_alpha   90.00
_cell.angle_beta   90.00
_cell.angle_gamma   90.00
#
_symmetry.space_group_name_H-M   'P 1'
#
loop_
_entity.id
_entity.type
_entity.pdbx_description
1 polymer ?
#
loop_
_entity_poly.entity_id
_entity_poly.type
_entity_poly.pdbx_seq_one_letter_code
_entity_poly.pdbx_strand_id
1 'polypeptide(L)'
;MVEYAQREPFATRGQIQAIMYALMGSGGLMARFFNQFFLNGARYGGNYDFSAGPNVPYWMGVGMALAALTCVLGLIVDSKKRASHDLRTWSAGLWTLLTSRVVFQLLAFRFAFNLFAMITGSPIYAWVTNLDMGWINITPRMLFVPATIHYGRFALQWNWRRVVAVTTVSNIVLMALATFFVIYDVSRNAWVFTALFLLTGIPVAITNLVTGFAMVEMAGVGYEAVIAGLWATIRDLNVPIANKVRTSLVDEFPAVMSMKNDSHTHNQVAYPHIIGFSIQVVGLIWLVLLPSQKTPLAMMKSHGASRVAGVLVVLGYVALVTFSWQQALEKY
;
A
#
# COMPACT_ATOMS: atom_id res chain seq x y z
N MET A 1 1.16 -7.98 -16.33
CA MET A 1 0.09 -8.35 -15.38
C MET A 1 -1.29 -7.82 -15.80
N VAL A 2 -1.50 -6.50 -15.85
CA VAL A 2 -2.82 -5.88 -16.08
C VAL A 2 -3.49 -6.41 -17.36
N GLU A 3 -2.77 -6.41 -18.48
CA GLU A 3 -3.28 -6.94 -19.75
C GLU A 3 -3.73 -8.41 -19.66
N TYR A 4 -2.91 -9.28 -19.06
CA TYR A 4 -3.24 -10.69 -18.90
C TYR A 4 -4.47 -10.91 -18.01
N ALA A 5 -4.59 -10.14 -16.93
CA ALA A 5 -5.76 -10.21 -16.05
C ALA A 5 -7.04 -9.77 -16.78
N GLN A 6 -6.99 -8.79 -17.68
CA GLN A 6 -8.16 -8.38 -18.47
C GLN A 6 -8.67 -9.47 -19.43
N ARG A 7 -7.79 -10.37 -19.88
CA ARG A 7 -8.14 -11.51 -20.75
C ARG A 7 -8.84 -12.64 -20.01
N GLU A 8 -8.84 -12.65 -18.67
CA GLU A 8 -9.54 -13.67 -17.89
C GLU A 8 -11.07 -13.59 -18.06
N PRO A 9 -11.77 -14.75 -18.01
CA PRO A 9 -13.23 -14.78 -17.94
C PRO A 9 -13.75 -13.89 -16.80
N PHE A 10 -14.86 -13.19 -17.03
CA PHE A 10 -15.39 -12.22 -16.07
C PHE A 10 -15.60 -12.78 -14.65
N ALA A 11 -16.02 -14.05 -14.56
CA ALA A 11 -16.24 -14.76 -13.30
C ALA A 11 -14.95 -15.02 -12.50
N THR A 12 -13.83 -15.28 -13.17
CA THR A 12 -12.53 -15.60 -12.53
C THR A 12 -11.53 -14.44 -12.60
N ARG A 13 -11.87 -13.34 -13.27
CA ARG A 13 -11.00 -12.18 -13.43
C ARG A 13 -10.44 -11.66 -12.11
N GLY A 14 -9.14 -11.47 -12.02
CA GLY A 14 -8.42 -11.14 -10.79
C GLY A 14 -7.66 -12.32 -10.19
N GLN A 15 -7.81 -13.55 -10.70
CA GLN A 15 -7.00 -14.69 -10.26
C GLN A 15 -5.51 -14.49 -10.59
N ILE A 16 -5.18 -14.13 -11.83
CA ILE A 16 -3.79 -13.80 -12.22
C ILE A 16 -3.22 -12.70 -11.32
N GLN A 17 -4.01 -11.66 -11.01
CA GLN A 17 -3.56 -10.61 -10.11
C GLN A 17 -3.28 -11.16 -8.71
N ALA A 18 -4.19 -11.94 -8.13
CA ALA A 18 -3.99 -12.52 -6.79
C ALA A 18 -2.75 -13.43 -6.75
N ILE A 19 -2.52 -14.25 -7.79
CA ILE A 19 -1.31 -15.08 -7.91
C ILE A 19 -0.06 -14.20 -7.99
N MET A 20 -0.07 -13.15 -8.82
CA MET A 20 1.06 -12.23 -8.93
C MET A 20 1.35 -11.51 -7.61
N TYR A 21 0.32 -11.00 -6.92
CA TYR A 21 0.48 -10.38 -5.60
C TYR A 21 1.01 -11.37 -4.56
N ALA A 22 0.58 -12.64 -4.61
CA ALA A 22 1.10 -13.67 -3.72
C ALA A 22 2.58 -13.97 -3.99
N LEU A 23 2.99 -14.10 -5.26
CA LEU A 23 4.38 -14.34 -5.66
C LEU A 23 5.30 -13.15 -5.33
N MET A 24 4.85 -11.92 -5.59
CA MET A 24 5.58 -10.71 -5.21
C MET A 24 5.68 -10.61 -3.68
N GLY A 25 4.61 -10.95 -2.97
CA GLY A 25 4.56 -11.00 -1.51
C GLY A 25 5.53 -12.02 -0.93
N SER A 26 5.60 -13.23 -1.50
CA SER A 26 6.54 -14.27 -1.06
C SER A 26 7.98 -13.90 -1.33
N GLY A 27 8.29 -13.33 -2.50
CA GLY A 27 9.64 -12.82 -2.80
C GLY A 27 10.07 -11.73 -1.83
N GLY A 28 9.17 -10.77 -1.54
CA GLY A 28 9.42 -9.73 -0.54
C GLY A 28 9.59 -10.27 0.89
N LEU A 29 8.88 -11.35 1.24
CA LEU A 29 9.03 -12.02 2.54
C LEU A 29 10.38 -12.76 2.63
N MET A 30 10.77 -13.49 1.58
CA MET A 30 12.08 -14.16 1.50
C MET A 30 13.23 -13.15 1.62
N ALA A 31 13.15 -11.99 0.97
CA ALA A 31 14.16 -10.94 1.09
C ALA A 31 14.28 -10.40 2.53
N ARG A 32 13.16 -10.27 3.25
CA ARG A 32 13.19 -9.84 4.66
C ARG A 32 13.77 -10.91 5.59
N PHE A 33 13.43 -12.19 5.36
CA PHE A 33 14.08 -13.29 6.09
C PHE A 33 15.57 -13.34 5.82
N PHE A 34 15.99 -13.12 4.57
CA PHE A 34 17.40 -13.01 4.24
C PHE A 34 18.05 -11.90 5.09
N ASN A 35 17.49 -10.69 5.11
CA ASN A 35 18.03 -9.60 5.93
C ASN A 35 18.07 -9.96 7.43
N GLN A 36 17.02 -10.58 7.96
CA GLN A 36 16.96 -10.91 9.39
C GLN A 36 17.94 -12.02 9.81
N PHE A 37 18.17 -13.03 8.97
CA PHE A 37 19.06 -14.13 9.31
C PHE A 37 20.51 -13.86 8.95
N PHE A 38 20.77 -13.12 7.87
CA PHE A 38 22.12 -12.95 7.32
C PHE A 38 22.71 -11.57 7.58
N LEU A 39 21.90 -10.54 7.88
CA LEU A 39 22.37 -9.17 8.13
C LEU A 39 22.11 -8.70 9.57
N ASN A 40 22.00 -9.63 10.53
CA ASN A 40 21.76 -9.35 11.95
C ASN A 40 22.89 -9.87 12.87
N GLY A 41 24.10 -10.04 12.34
CA GLY A 41 25.27 -10.36 13.16
C GLY A 41 26.01 -9.12 13.67
N ALA A 42 27.05 -9.34 14.48
CA ALA A 42 27.80 -8.27 15.16
C ALA A 42 28.29 -7.16 14.21
N ARG A 43 28.67 -7.50 12.97
CA ARG A 43 29.09 -6.53 11.93
C ARG A 43 28.05 -5.46 11.62
N TYR A 44 26.77 -5.77 11.78
CA TYR A 44 25.64 -4.88 11.49
C TYR A 44 24.98 -4.35 12.77
N GLY A 45 25.62 -4.51 13.94
CA GLY A 45 25.07 -4.14 15.23
C GLY A 45 23.98 -5.09 15.74
N GLY A 46 23.93 -6.30 15.19
CA GLY A 46 22.99 -7.35 15.59
C GLY A 46 23.57 -8.33 16.59
N ASN A 47 22.72 -9.28 17.03
CA ASN A 47 23.03 -10.20 18.12
C ASN A 47 23.43 -11.61 17.65
N TYR A 48 23.49 -11.88 16.34
CA TYR A 48 23.82 -13.20 15.82
C TYR A 48 25.33 -13.41 15.67
N ASP A 49 25.77 -14.64 15.92
CA ASP A 49 27.18 -15.04 15.76
C ASP A 49 27.62 -15.08 14.29
N PHE A 50 26.66 -15.21 13.37
CA PHE A 50 26.88 -15.30 11.94
C PHE A 50 26.35 -14.06 11.21
N SER A 51 27.08 -13.62 10.18
CA SER A 51 26.59 -12.61 9.24
C SER A 51 27.17 -12.84 7.84
N ALA A 52 26.36 -12.60 6.82
CA ALA A 52 26.82 -12.54 5.45
C ALA A 52 27.65 -11.26 5.21
N GLY A 53 28.60 -11.33 4.28
CA GLY A 53 29.35 -10.17 3.83
C GLY A 53 28.42 -9.09 3.21
N PRO A 54 28.75 -7.79 3.30
CA PRO A 54 27.90 -6.70 2.81
C PRO A 54 27.62 -6.77 1.33
N ASN A 55 28.50 -7.40 0.56
CA ASN A 55 28.37 -7.54 -0.89
C ASN A 55 27.41 -8.70 -1.28
N VAL A 56 27.13 -9.64 -0.39
CA VAL A 56 26.34 -10.85 -0.68
C VAL A 56 24.88 -10.51 -1.09
N PRO A 57 24.15 -9.61 -0.39
CA PRO A 57 22.83 -9.16 -0.83
C PRO A 57 22.82 -8.61 -2.26
N TYR A 58 23.83 -7.81 -2.62
CA TYR A 58 23.95 -7.21 -3.95
C TYR A 58 24.20 -8.27 -5.02
N TRP A 59 25.12 -9.21 -4.79
CA TRP A 59 25.39 -10.29 -5.74
C TRP A 59 24.19 -11.22 -5.95
N MET A 60 23.45 -11.57 -4.89
CA MET A 60 22.21 -12.34 -5.06
C MET A 60 21.15 -11.54 -5.81
N GLY A 61 21.01 -10.24 -5.52
CA GLY A 61 20.09 -9.36 -6.24
C GLY A 61 20.40 -9.31 -7.74
N VAL A 62 21.67 -9.14 -8.10
CA VAL A 62 22.13 -9.19 -9.50
C VAL A 62 21.86 -10.57 -10.10
N GLY A 63 22.19 -11.66 -9.40
CA GLY A 63 21.94 -13.02 -9.88
C GLY A 63 20.46 -13.30 -10.14
N MET A 64 19.57 -12.90 -9.23
CA MET A 64 18.12 -13.02 -9.41
C MET A 64 17.60 -12.15 -10.54
N ALA A 65 18.13 -10.93 -10.69
CA ALA A 65 17.74 -10.03 -11.79
C ALA A 65 18.17 -10.60 -13.15
N LEU A 66 19.38 -11.14 -13.24
CA LEU A 66 19.87 -11.81 -14.46
C LEU A 66 19.04 -13.05 -14.77
N ALA A 67 18.73 -13.89 -13.77
CA ALA A 67 17.85 -15.05 -13.96
C ALA A 67 16.43 -14.63 -14.41
N ALA A 68 15.87 -13.56 -13.84
CA ALA A 68 14.60 -13.02 -14.30
C ALA A 68 14.68 -12.52 -15.76
N LEU A 69 15.78 -11.84 -16.13
CA LEU A 69 16.01 -11.37 -17.48
C LEU A 69 16.13 -12.52 -18.48
N THR A 70 16.86 -13.59 -18.15
CA THR A 70 16.97 -14.77 -19.01
C THR A 70 15.63 -15.49 -19.17
N CYS A 71 14.84 -15.60 -18.09
CA CYS A 71 13.47 -16.12 -18.18
C CYS A 71 12.59 -15.24 -19.08
N VAL A 72 12.69 -13.91 -18.99
CA VAL A 72 11.93 -12.99 -19.87
C VAL A 72 12.33 -13.20 -21.33
N LEU A 73 13.63 -13.21 -21.64
CA LEU A 73 14.14 -13.36 -23.00
C LEU A 73 13.85 -14.74 -23.61
N GLY A 74 13.85 -15.80 -22.79
CA GLY A 74 13.68 -17.18 -23.26
C GLY A 74 12.26 -17.72 -23.23
N LEU A 75 11.40 -17.25 -22.31
CA LEU A 75 10.07 -17.84 -22.07
C LEU A 75 8.91 -16.92 -22.47
N ILE A 76 9.11 -15.59 -22.50
CA ILE A 76 8.03 -14.66 -22.84
C ILE A 76 7.99 -14.49 -24.36
N VAL A 77 6.98 -15.12 -24.97
CA VAL A 77 6.64 -14.89 -26.37
C VAL A 77 5.68 -13.71 -26.45
N ASP A 78 6.12 -12.64 -27.11
CA ASP A 78 5.34 -11.41 -27.21
C ASP A 78 4.10 -11.63 -28.11
N SER A 79 2.90 -11.48 -27.54
CA SER A 79 1.68 -11.71 -28.29
C SER A 79 1.34 -10.46 -29.11
N LYS A 80 1.71 -10.51 -30.40
CA LYS A 80 1.40 -9.55 -31.50
C LYS A 80 2.11 -8.20 -31.41
N LYS A 81 2.84 -7.86 -32.48
CA LYS A 81 3.21 -6.48 -32.84
C LYS A 81 1.92 -5.67 -32.96
N ARG A 82 1.56 -4.88 -31.94
CA ARG A 82 0.49 -3.88 -32.09
C ARG A 82 0.95 -2.86 -33.12
N ALA A 83 0.03 -2.42 -33.97
CA ALA A 83 0.31 -1.36 -34.93
C ALA A 83 0.88 -0.16 -34.16
N SER A 84 2.04 0.33 -34.61
CA SER A 84 2.63 1.54 -34.04
C SER A 84 1.61 2.67 -34.20
N HIS A 85 1.10 3.19 -33.07
CA HIS A 85 0.21 4.34 -33.10
C HIS A 85 1.07 5.60 -33.19
N ASP A 86 0.68 6.53 -34.06
CA ASP A 86 1.26 7.87 -34.07
C ASP A 86 1.06 8.53 -32.69
N LEU A 87 2.07 9.25 -32.20
CA LEU A 87 2.10 9.87 -30.87
C LEU A 87 0.89 10.77 -30.64
N ARG A 88 0.40 11.43 -31.69
CA ARG A 88 -0.79 12.29 -31.62
C ARG A 88 -2.05 11.47 -31.31
N THR A 89 -2.23 10.34 -31.99
CA THR A 89 -3.39 9.46 -31.78
C THR A 89 -3.36 8.82 -30.39
N TRP A 90 -2.17 8.43 -29.93
CA TRP A 90 -1.97 7.91 -28.58
C TRP A 90 -2.25 8.98 -27.51
N SER A 91 -1.76 10.20 -27.69
CA SER A 91 -1.99 11.31 -26.74
C SER A 91 -3.47 11.70 -26.66
N ALA A 92 -4.19 11.70 -27.79
CA ALA A 92 -5.63 11.96 -27.82
C ALA A 92 -6.43 10.85 -27.11
N GLY A 93 -6.03 9.59 -27.28
CA GLY A 93 -6.64 8.48 -26.55
C GLY A 93 -6.35 8.53 -25.05
N LEU A 94 -5.12 8.89 -24.65
CA LEU A 94 -4.77 9.13 -23.26
C LEU A 94 -5.63 10.23 -22.64
N TRP A 95 -5.82 11.36 -23.34
CA TRP A 95 -6.69 12.44 -22.88
C TRP A 95 -8.14 11.98 -22.69
N THR A 96 -8.65 11.20 -23.64
CA THR A 96 -9.99 10.61 -23.55
C THR A 96 -10.11 9.68 -22.33
N LEU A 97 -9.06 8.90 -22.03
CA LEU A 97 -9.02 8.05 -20.86
C LEU A 97 -9.01 8.87 -19.54
N LEU A 98 -8.18 9.91 -19.46
CA LEU A 98 -8.10 10.77 -18.27
C LEU A 98 -9.39 11.53 -17.98
N THR A 99 -10.14 11.87 -19.02
CA THR A 99 -11.46 12.53 -18.88
C THR A 99 -12.59 11.55 -18.52
N SER A 100 -12.34 10.24 -18.52
CA SER A 100 -13.33 9.23 -18.14
C SER A 100 -13.68 9.31 -16.66
N ARG A 101 -14.99 9.18 -16.35
CA ARG A 101 -15.52 9.13 -14.99
C ARG A 101 -14.81 8.14 -14.09
N VAL A 102 -14.55 6.94 -14.60
CA VAL A 102 -13.94 5.88 -13.81
C VAL A 102 -12.55 6.27 -13.35
N VAL A 103 -11.76 6.92 -14.21
CA VAL A 103 -10.37 7.26 -13.93
C VAL A 103 -10.28 8.32 -12.85
N PHE A 104 -10.92 9.48 -13.04
CA PHE A 104 -10.82 10.55 -12.04
C PHE A 104 -11.48 10.17 -10.71
N GLN A 105 -12.60 9.43 -10.74
CA GLN A 105 -13.30 9.02 -9.52
C GLN A 105 -12.47 8.03 -8.69
N LEU A 106 -11.85 7.04 -9.34
CA LEU A 106 -11.02 6.04 -8.66
C LEU A 106 -9.66 6.59 -8.24
N LEU A 107 -9.07 7.52 -9.00
CA LEU A 107 -7.86 8.21 -8.57
C LEU A 107 -8.14 9.13 -7.36
N ALA A 108 -9.25 9.87 -7.37
CA ALA A 108 -9.68 10.66 -6.22
C ALA A 108 -9.94 9.77 -4.99
N PHE A 109 -10.62 8.63 -5.17
CA PHE A 109 -10.76 7.60 -4.13
C PHE A 109 -9.39 7.16 -3.60
N ARG A 110 -8.48 6.74 -4.49
CA ARG A 110 -7.15 6.24 -4.11
C ARG A 110 -6.38 7.28 -3.33
N PHE A 111 -6.38 8.53 -3.77
CA PHE A 111 -5.72 9.64 -3.10
C PHE A 111 -6.31 9.87 -1.70
N ALA A 112 -7.60 10.18 -1.61
CA ALA A 112 -8.24 10.59 -0.37
C ALA A 112 -8.30 9.46 0.66
N PHE A 113 -8.63 8.23 0.23
CA PHE A 113 -8.66 7.07 1.11
C PHE A 113 -7.27 6.75 1.69
N ASN A 114 -6.20 6.81 0.88
CA ASN A 114 -4.85 6.56 1.38
C ASN A 114 -4.32 7.71 2.25
N LEU A 115 -4.66 8.96 1.94
CA LEU A 115 -4.23 10.11 2.73
C LEU A 115 -4.74 10.00 4.17
N PHE A 116 -6.03 9.70 4.33
CA PHE A 116 -6.65 9.51 5.64
C PHE A 116 -6.08 8.28 6.35
N ALA A 117 -5.80 7.19 5.62
CA ALA A 117 -5.20 5.97 6.18
C ALA A 117 -3.76 6.17 6.70
N MET A 118 -3.01 7.15 6.19
CA MET A 118 -1.61 7.39 6.56
C MET A 118 -1.41 8.26 7.80
N ILE A 119 -2.47 8.92 8.29
CA ILE A 119 -2.38 9.78 9.47
C ILE A 119 -2.41 8.92 10.72
N THR A 120 -1.33 8.96 11.49
CA THR A 120 -1.16 8.20 12.74
C THR A 120 -0.29 9.00 13.72
N GLY A 121 -0.40 8.67 15.00
CA GLY A 121 0.42 9.25 16.06
C GLY A 121 1.89 8.80 16.02
N SER A 122 2.64 9.22 17.03
CA SER A 122 4.07 8.94 17.15
C SER A 122 4.36 7.43 17.29
N PRO A 123 5.51 6.92 16.80
CA PRO A 123 5.85 5.51 16.96
C PRO A 123 6.03 5.12 18.44
N ILE A 124 5.33 4.07 18.89
CA ILE A 124 5.37 3.60 20.30
C ILE A 124 6.38 2.47 20.57
N TYR A 125 7.21 2.11 19.60
CA TYR A 125 8.08 0.94 19.67
C TYR A 125 9.05 0.95 20.86
N ALA A 126 9.51 2.13 21.27
CA ALA A 126 10.43 2.29 22.40
C ALA A 126 9.83 1.87 23.75
N TRP A 127 8.50 1.82 23.86
CA TRP A 127 7.81 1.40 25.09
C TRP A 127 7.51 -0.10 25.13
N VAL A 128 7.78 -0.83 24.05
CA VAL A 128 7.58 -2.28 24.00
C VAL A 128 8.85 -2.97 24.49
N THR A 129 8.72 -3.81 25.53
CA THR A 129 9.85 -4.48 26.15
C THR A 129 10.44 -5.55 25.23
N ASN A 130 11.76 -5.55 25.03
CA ASN A 130 12.50 -6.55 24.23
C ASN A 130 11.99 -6.71 22.78
N LEU A 131 11.58 -5.61 22.15
CA LEU A 131 11.10 -5.62 20.78
C LEU A 131 12.27 -5.71 19.77
N ASP A 132 12.27 -6.76 18.95
CA ASP A 132 13.18 -6.85 17.81
C ASP A 132 12.53 -6.19 16.57
N MET A 133 13.09 -5.06 16.15
CA MET A 133 12.62 -4.30 15.01
C MET A 133 12.73 -5.05 13.67
N GLY A 134 13.69 -5.97 13.56
CA GLY A 134 13.85 -6.82 12.40
C GLY A 134 12.71 -7.83 12.26
N TRP A 135 12.32 -8.48 13.37
CA TRP A 135 11.17 -9.36 13.40
C TRP A 135 9.85 -8.62 13.18
N ILE A 136 9.66 -7.42 13.77
CA ILE A 136 8.46 -6.60 13.53
C ILE A 136 8.27 -6.24 12.06
N ASN A 137 9.36 -6.07 11.30
CA ASN A 137 9.28 -5.85 9.87
C ASN A 137 8.86 -7.12 9.10
N ILE A 138 9.10 -8.32 9.60
CA ILE A 138 8.70 -9.58 8.95
C ILE A 138 7.27 -9.94 9.29
N THR A 139 6.92 -9.86 10.57
CA THR A 139 5.72 -10.48 11.14
C THR A 139 4.43 -10.17 10.37
N PRO A 140 4.03 -8.90 10.12
CA PRO A 140 2.78 -8.60 9.42
C PRO A 140 2.72 -9.19 8.00
N ARG A 141 3.88 -9.44 7.37
CA ARG A 141 3.94 -9.97 6.00
C ARG A 141 3.74 -11.48 5.94
N MET A 142 3.88 -12.19 7.06
CA MET A 142 3.69 -13.65 7.11
C MET A 142 2.25 -14.05 6.77
N LEU A 143 1.25 -13.29 7.26
CA LEU A 143 -0.16 -13.53 6.93
C LEU A 143 -0.61 -12.86 5.64
N PHE A 144 0.18 -11.95 5.07
CA PHE A 144 -0.18 -11.23 3.86
C PHE A 144 -0.37 -12.15 2.65
N VAL A 145 0.58 -13.07 2.43
CA VAL A 145 0.56 -14.01 1.30
C VAL A 145 -0.61 -15.01 1.40
N PRO A 146 -0.81 -15.75 2.51
CA PRO A 146 -1.93 -16.68 2.61
C PRO A 146 -3.28 -15.97 2.54
N ALA A 147 -3.43 -14.76 3.10
CA ALA A 147 -4.64 -13.97 2.94
C ALA A 147 -4.92 -13.61 1.48
N THR A 148 -3.89 -13.23 0.73
CA THR A 148 -4.01 -12.92 -0.71
C THR A 148 -4.45 -14.15 -1.52
N ILE A 149 -3.85 -15.31 -1.26
CA ILE A 149 -4.20 -16.58 -1.93
C ILE A 149 -5.64 -16.98 -1.58
N HIS A 150 -6.01 -16.90 -0.31
CA HIS A 150 -7.35 -17.26 0.15
C HIS A 150 -8.41 -16.37 -0.50
N TYR A 151 -8.20 -15.06 -0.49
CA TYR A 151 -9.11 -14.11 -1.14
C TYR A 151 -9.21 -14.35 -2.65
N GLY A 152 -8.08 -14.55 -3.32
CA GLY A 152 -8.01 -14.83 -4.76
C GLY A 152 -8.72 -16.12 -5.19
N ARG A 153 -8.91 -17.09 -4.28
CA ARG A 153 -9.62 -18.33 -4.57
C ARG A 153 -11.13 -18.22 -4.30
N PHE A 154 -11.54 -17.59 -3.20
CA PHE A 154 -12.91 -17.70 -2.70
C PHE A 154 -13.72 -16.40 -2.70
N ALA A 155 -13.08 -15.23 -2.81
CA ALA A 155 -13.74 -13.93 -2.54
C ALA A 155 -13.73 -12.96 -3.74
N LEU A 156 -13.43 -13.42 -4.96
CA LEU A 156 -13.37 -12.57 -6.16
C LEU A 156 -14.70 -11.88 -6.52
N GLN A 157 -15.82 -12.46 -6.09
CA GLN A 157 -17.17 -11.96 -6.36
C GLN A 157 -17.78 -11.21 -5.17
N TRP A 158 -17.00 -10.93 -4.13
CA TRP A 158 -17.48 -10.17 -2.99
C TRP A 158 -17.57 -8.68 -3.32
N ASN A 159 -18.48 -7.99 -2.63
CA ASN A 159 -18.66 -6.55 -2.78
C ASN A 159 -17.44 -5.80 -2.23
N TRP A 160 -16.74 -5.08 -3.11
CA TRP A 160 -15.50 -4.39 -2.79
C TRP A 160 -15.65 -3.32 -1.72
N ARG A 161 -16.76 -2.57 -1.70
CA ARG A 161 -17.01 -1.56 -0.65
C ARG A 161 -17.07 -2.19 0.72
N ARG A 162 -17.83 -3.27 0.85
CA ARG A 162 -18.02 -3.98 2.13
C ARG A 162 -16.71 -4.62 2.58
N VAL A 163 -15.98 -5.24 1.67
CA VAL A 163 -14.70 -5.87 1.98
C VAL A 163 -13.71 -4.83 2.48
N VAL A 164 -13.50 -3.74 1.72
CA VAL A 164 -12.56 -2.68 2.13
C VAL A 164 -13.00 -2.03 3.44
N ALA A 165 -14.31 -1.80 3.65
CA ALA A 165 -14.81 -1.26 4.91
C ALA A 165 -14.46 -2.17 6.09
N VAL A 166 -14.80 -3.46 6.01
CA VAL A 166 -14.56 -4.43 7.08
C VAL A 166 -13.07 -4.59 7.33
N THR A 167 -12.25 -4.73 6.29
CA THR A 167 -10.80 -4.88 6.47
C THR A 167 -10.18 -3.64 7.07
N THR A 168 -10.53 -2.45 6.62
CA THR A 168 -9.99 -1.21 7.20
C THR A 168 -10.41 -1.02 8.65
N VAL A 169 -11.67 -1.26 9.00
CA VAL A 169 -12.12 -1.22 10.42
C VAL A 169 -11.35 -2.24 11.26
N SER A 170 -11.23 -3.48 10.79
CA SER A 170 -10.45 -4.52 11.48
C SER A 170 -8.98 -4.12 11.66
N ASN A 171 -8.38 -3.48 10.66
CA ASN A 171 -7.01 -2.97 10.76
C ASN A 171 -6.88 -1.88 11.83
N ILE A 172 -7.81 -0.92 11.83
CA ILE A 172 -7.84 0.17 12.82
C ILE A 172 -7.99 -0.40 14.22
N VAL A 173 -8.91 -1.35 14.43
CA VAL A 173 -9.12 -1.99 15.73
C VAL A 173 -7.86 -2.74 16.19
N LEU A 174 -7.24 -3.55 15.34
CA LEU A 174 -6.03 -4.28 15.68
C LEU A 174 -4.86 -3.34 16.03
N MET A 175 -4.69 -2.27 15.25
CA MET A 175 -3.68 -1.25 15.53
C MET A 175 -3.98 -0.48 16.81
N ALA A 176 -5.23 -0.09 17.04
CA ALA A 176 -5.65 0.60 18.26
C ALA A 176 -5.40 -0.27 19.50
N LEU A 177 -5.74 -1.56 19.45
CA LEU A 177 -5.45 -2.51 20.52
C LEU A 177 -3.94 -2.59 20.79
N ALA A 178 -3.12 -2.79 19.76
CA ALA A 178 -1.66 -2.86 19.90
C ALA A 178 -1.09 -1.56 20.48
N THR A 179 -1.64 -0.41 20.07
CA THR A 179 -1.19 0.90 20.51
C THR A 179 -1.59 1.22 21.94
N PHE A 180 -2.88 1.10 22.28
CA PHE A 180 -3.37 1.47 23.60
C PHE A 180 -2.97 0.48 24.69
N PHE A 181 -2.73 -0.80 24.35
CA PHE A 181 -2.17 -1.76 25.32
C PHE A 181 -0.78 -1.35 25.79
N VAL A 182 0.03 -0.76 24.90
CA VAL A 182 1.38 -0.28 25.22
C VAL A 182 1.33 1.06 25.95
N ILE A 183 0.49 2.00 25.47
CA ILE A 183 0.37 3.34 26.06
C ILE A 183 -0.13 3.28 27.51
N TYR A 184 -1.21 2.54 27.77
CA TYR A 184 -1.80 2.44 29.11
C TYR A 184 -1.22 1.29 29.96
N ASP A 185 -0.08 0.71 29.55
CA ASP A 185 0.63 -0.34 30.28
C ASP A 185 -0.21 -1.58 30.63
N VAL A 186 -1.20 -1.92 29.78
CA VAL A 186 -1.96 -3.18 29.90
C VAL A 186 -1.08 -4.37 29.51
N SER A 187 -0.31 -4.21 28.43
CA SER A 187 0.70 -5.18 28.01
C SER A 187 1.76 -4.54 27.12
N ARG A 188 2.96 -4.36 27.67
CA ARG A 188 4.17 -3.93 26.91
C ARG A 188 5.00 -5.10 26.38
N ASN A 189 4.47 -6.33 26.47
CA ASN A 189 5.16 -7.54 26.05
C ASN A 189 5.28 -7.62 24.51
N ALA A 190 6.50 -7.82 24.01
CA ALA A 190 6.77 -7.97 22.58
C ALA A 190 5.94 -9.07 21.91
N TRP A 191 5.63 -10.18 22.58
CA TRP A 191 4.84 -11.27 21.99
C TRP A 191 3.40 -10.86 21.70
N VAL A 192 2.74 -10.17 22.63
CA VAL A 192 1.37 -9.68 22.47
C VAL A 192 1.32 -8.61 21.38
N PHE A 193 2.27 -7.67 21.42
CA PHE A 193 2.39 -6.63 20.40
C PHE A 193 2.61 -7.24 19.01
N THR A 194 3.55 -8.18 18.88
CA THR A 194 3.88 -8.86 17.63
C THR A 194 2.70 -9.69 17.11
N ALA A 195 1.95 -10.37 17.99
CA ALA A 195 0.77 -11.14 17.61
C ALA A 195 -0.36 -10.24 17.06
N LEU A 196 -0.63 -9.10 17.69
CA LEU A 196 -1.59 -8.13 17.17
C LEU A 196 -1.14 -7.55 15.83
N PHE A 197 0.16 -7.23 15.71
CA PHE A 197 0.75 -6.72 14.48
C PHE A 197 0.72 -7.76 13.34
N LEU A 198 0.94 -9.04 13.65
CA LEU A 198 0.79 -10.17 12.72
C LEU A 198 -0.60 -10.17 12.07
N LEU A 199 -1.65 -10.03 12.89
CA LEU A 199 -3.04 -10.06 12.44
C LEU A 199 -3.38 -8.92 11.48
N THR A 200 -2.72 -7.76 11.59
CA THR A 200 -2.91 -6.63 10.65
C THR A 200 -2.54 -6.99 9.20
N GLY A 201 -1.69 -8.01 9.01
CA GLY A 201 -1.28 -8.50 7.70
C GLY A 201 -2.46 -8.91 6.80
N ILE A 202 -3.51 -9.48 7.39
CA ILE A 202 -4.69 -9.95 6.66
C ILE A 202 -5.49 -8.77 6.09
N PRO A 203 -5.96 -7.79 6.90
CA PRO A 203 -6.60 -6.58 6.39
C PRO A 203 -5.82 -5.83 5.32
N VAL A 204 -4.51 -5.67 5.52
CA VAL A 204 -3.64 -4.93 4.61
C VAL A 204 -3.53 -5.65 3.26
N ALA A 205 -3.41 -6.98 3.27
CA ALA A 205 -3.39 -7.79 2.05
C ALA A 205 -4.68 -7.65 1.26
N ILE A 206 -5.82 -7.85 1.91
CA ILE A 206 -7.13 -7.83 1.24
C ILE A 206 -7.44 -6.43 0.69
N THR A 207 -7.17 -5.37 1.47
CA THR A 207 -7.39 -3.99 1.02
C THR A 207 -6.53 -3.66 -0.22
N ASN A 208 -5.25 -4.05 -0.21
CA ASN A 208 -4.36 -3.84 -1.35
C ASN A 208 -4.80 -4.64 -2.58
N LEU A 209 -5.25 -5.88 -2.39
CA LEU A 209 -5.70 -6.73 -3.48
C LEU A 209 -6.98 -6.20 -4.14
N VAL A 210 -8.00 -5.86 -3.34
CA VAL A 210 -9.29 -5.34 -3.86
C VAL A 210 -9.11 -4.00 -4.58
N THR A 211 -8.31 -3.11 -4.02
CA THR A 211 -7.98 -1.84 -4.69
C THR A 211 -7.18 -2.08 -5.99
N GLY A 212 -6.31 -3.09 -6.02
CA GLY A 212 -5.63 -3.54 -7.24
C GLY A 212 -6.57 -4.10 -8.32
N PHE A 213 -7.65 -4.78 -7.94
CA PHE A 213 -8.67 -5.23 -8.89
C PHE A 213 -9.38 -4.05 -9.56
N ALA A 214 -9.76 -3.03 -8.78
CA ALA A 214 -10.36 -1.82 -9.32
C ALA A 214 -9.43 -1.12 -10.33
N MET A 215 -8.12 -1.13 -10.11
CA MET A 215 -7.13 -0.57 -11.06
C MET A 215 -7.12 -1.32 -12.41
N VAL A 216 -7.12 -2.65 -12.38
CA VAL A 216 -7.11 -3.45 -13.62
C VAL A 216 -8.41 -3.32 -14.39
N GLU A 217 -9.54 -3.29 -13.66
CA GLU A 217 -10.83 -3.06 -14.29
C GLU A 217 -10.99 -1.63 -14.77
N MET A 218 -10.23 -0.65 -14.24
CA MET A 218 -10.19 0.73 -14.71
C MET A 218 -9.33 0.88 -15.97
N ALA A 219 -8.24 0.14 -16.10
CA ALA A 219 -7.31 0.25 -17.22
C ALA A 219 -8.01 0.07 -18.58
N GLY A 220 -7.75 0.98 -19.52
CA GLY A 220 -8.15 0.83 -20.92
C GLY A 220 -7.14 -0.02 -21.68
N VAL A 221 -7.61 -0.71 -22.73
CA VAL A 221 -6.73 -1.49 -23.62
C VAL A 221 -5.74 -0.54 -24.28
N GLY A 222 -4.44 -0.83 -24.21
CA GLY A 222 -3.36 0.02 -24.73
C GLY A 222 -2.84 1.10 -23.78
N TYR A 223 -3.47 1.31 -22.62
CA TYR A 223 -3.05 2.27 -21.60
C TYR A 223 -2.85 1.61 -20.22
N GLU A 224 -2.65 0.30 -20.20
CA GLU A 224 -2.54 -0.51 -18.98
C GLU A 224 -1.37 -0.06 -18.10
N ALA A 225 -0.21 0.21 -18.73
CA ALA A 225 0.98 0.69 -18.03
C ALA A 225 0.78 2.10 -17.45
N VAL A 226 0.12 3.00 -18.18
CA VAL A 226 -0.13 4.37 -17.73
C VAL A 226 -1.05 4.37 -16.50
N ILE A 227 -2.15 3.62 -16.55
CA ILE A 227 -3.09 3.53 -15.42
C ILE A 227 -2.45 2.84 -14.22
N ALA A 228 -1.66 1.78 -14.42
CA ALA A 228 -0.91 1.13 -13.34
C ALA A 228 0.10 2.08 -12.69
N GLY A 229 0.81 2.88 -13.52
CA GLY A 229 1.73 3.92 -13.06
C GLY A 229 1.03 4.97 -12.21
N LEU A 230 -0.01 5.62 -12.75
CA LEU A 230 -0.80 6.64 -12.04
C LEU A 230 -1.40 6.11 -10.73
N TRP A 231 -1.88 4.87 -10.73
CA TRP A 231 -2.45 4.23 -9.55
C TRP A 231 -1.42 3.98 -8.44
N ALA A 232 -0.20 3.59 -8.82
CA ALA A 232 0.88 3.35 -7.88
C ALA A 232 1.40 4.66 -7.30
N THR A 233 1.71 5.63 -8.17
CA THR A 233 2.34 6.89 -7.78
C THR A 233 1.43 7.80 -6.96
N ILE A 234 0.12 7.85 -7.25
CA ILE A 234 -0.80 8.71 -6.49
C ILE A 234 -0.89 8.32 -5.00
N ARG A 235 -0.66 7.03 -4.68
CA ARG A 235 -0.55 6.59 -3.28
C ARG A 235 0.71 7.17 -2.64
N ASP A 236 1.83 7.09 -3.34
CA ASP A 236 3.13 7.46 -2.79
C ASP A 236 3.28 9.00 -2.65
N LEU A 237 2.56 9.76 -3.48
CA LEU A 237 2.43 11.23 -3.37
C LEU A 237 1.74 11.71 -2.07
N ASN A 238 1.03 10.83 -1.36
CA ASN A 238 0.44 11.18 -0.05
C ASN A 238 1.48 11.27 1.07
N VAL A 239 2.62 10.58 0.96
CA VAL A 239 3.64 10.48 2.02
C VAL A 239 4.09 11.85 2.54
N PRO A 240 4.51 12.83 1.71
CA PRO A 240 4.93 14.14 2.21
C PRO A 240 3.78 14.90 2.90
N ILE A 241 2.56 14.80 2.38
CA ILE A 241 1.37 15.48 2.94
C ILE A 241 1.05 14.90 4.31
N ALA A 242 0.96 13.56 4.41
CA ALA A 242 0.67 12.86 5.65
C ALA A 242 1.75 13.12 6.71
N ASN A 243 3.03 13.18 6.31
CA ASN A 243 4.13 13.51 7.21
C ASN A 243 4.00 14.94 7.76
N LYS A 244 3.64 15.93 6.93
CA LYS A 244 3.45 17.32 7.38
C LYS A 244 2.30 17.43 8.39
N VAL A 245 1.19 16.76 8.13
CA VAL A 245 0.05 16.68 9.06
C VAL A 245 0.45 15.99 10.36
N ARG A 246 1.18 14.87 10.27
CA ARG A 246 1.70 14.16 11.44
C ARG A 246 2.63 15.04 12.27
N THR A 247 3.60 15.72 11.66
CA THR A 247 4.52 16.60 12.39
C THR A 247 3.74 17.70 13.12
N SER A 248 2.78 18.33 12.43
CA SER A 248 1.93 19.36 13.05
C SER A 248 1.13 18.82 14.24
N LEU A 249 0.57 17.61 14.12
CA LEU A 249 -0.12 16.93 15.22
C LEU A 249 0.83 16.59 16.38
N VAL A 250 2.06 16.18 16.11
CA VAL A 250 3.02 15.83 17.15
C VAL A 250 3.59 17.07 17.84
N ASP A 251 3.75 18.18 17.12
CA ASP A 251 4.22 19.45 17.68
C ASP A 251 3.21 20.05 18.66
N GLU A 252 1.91 19.88 18.42
CA GLU A 252 0.84 20.28 19.34
C GLU A 252 0.78 19.42 20.61
N PHE A 253 1.22 18.16 20.51
CA PHE A 253 1.27 17.21 21.63
C PHE A 253 2.71 16.73 21.84
N PRO A 254 3.62 17.59 22.34
CA PRO A 254 5.05 17.28 22.44
C PRO A 254 5.29 16.22 23.51
N ALA A 255 5.15 14.97 23.12
CA ALA A 255 5.50 13.84 23.95
C ALA A 255 7.00 13.59 23.84
N VAL A 256 7.77 14.07 24.82
CA VAL A 256 9.16 13.66 24.94
C VAL A 256 9.17 12.19 25.38
N MET A 257 9.47 11.28 24.46
CA MET A 257 9.46 9.81 24.71
C MET A 257 10.45 9.35 25.79
N SER A 258 11.29 10.25 26.31
CA SER A 258 12.21 10.02 27.43
C SER A 258 11.68 10.52 28.79
N MET A 259 10.46 11.04 28.90
CA MET A 259 9.92 11.58 30.15
C MET A 259 8.93 10.63 30.83
N LYS A 260 9.13 10.47 32.15
CA LYS A 260 8.34 9.85 33.23
C LYS A 260 7.02 9.12 32.86
N ASN A 261 6.87 7.91 33.41
CA ASN A 261 5.66 7.06 33.46
C ASN A 261 4.48 7.71 34.25
N ASP A 262 4.14 8.96 33.93
CA ASP A 262 3.05 9.71 34.56
C ASP A 262 1.79 9.65 33.67
N SER A 263 0.61 9.66 34.29
CA SER A 263 -0.68 9.57 33.56
C SER A 263 -0.88 10.70 32.55
N HIS A 264 -0.26 11.87 32.76
CA HIS A 264 -0.29 12.99 31.84
C HIS A 264 0.46 12.67 30.52
N THR A 265 1.64 12.06 30.61
CA THR A 265 2.46 11.66 29.46
C THR A 265 1.74 10.60 28.62
N HIS A 266 1.12 9.61 29.26
CA HIS A 266 0.33 8.59 28.55
C HIS A 266 -0.81 9.22 27.74
N ASN A 267 -1.52 10.19 28.30
CA ASN A 267 -2.60 10.87 27.60
C ASN A 267 -2.10 11.76 26.45
N GLN A 268 -0.99 12.48 26.64
CA GLN A 268 -0.36 13.26 25.56
C GLN A 268 0.07 12.39 24.37
N VAL A 269 0.55 11.17 24.62
CA VAL A 269 0.85 10.21 23.54
C VAL A 269 -0.43 9.60 22.95
N ALA A 270 -1.46 9.37 23.77
CA ALA A 270 -2.72 8.81 23.32
C ALA A 270 -3.48 9.74 22.35
N TYR A 271 -3.51 11.06 22.60
CA TYR A 271 -4.31 11.99 21.80
C TYR A 271 -3.99 11.98 20.30
N PRO A 272 -2.72 12.08 19.84
CA PRO A 272 -2.40 11.95 18.42
C PRO A 272 -2.85 10.63 17.79
N HIS A 273 -2.82 9.53 18.54
CA HIS A 273 -3.32 8.24 18.06
C HIS A 273 -4.84 8.21 17.95
N ILE A 274 -5.56 8.75 18.95
CA ILE A 274 -7.03 8.85 18.91
C ILE A 274 -7.47 9.69 17.71
N ILE A 275 -6.82 10.85 17.49
CA ILE A 275 -7.10 11.73 16.35
C ILE A 275 -6.79 11.00 15.05
N GLY A 276 -5.62 10.34 14.95
CA GLY A 276 -5.23 9.56 13.77
C GLY A 276 -6.23 8.46 13.43
N PHE A 277 -6.60 7.61 14.38
CA PHE A 277 -7.61 6.57 14.17
C PHE A 277 -8.99 7.14 13.81
N SER A 278 -9.39 8.26 14.42
CA SER A 278 -10.64 8.94 14.08
C SER A 278 -10.64 9.43 12.63
N ILE A 279 -9.54 10.03 12.18
CA ILE A 279 -9.36 10.44 10.78
C ILE A 279 -9.43 9.20 9.87
N GLN A 280 -8.77 8.10 10.21
CA GLN A 280 -8.83 6.86 9.42
C GLN A 280 -10.28 6.33 9.28
N VAL A 281 -11.09 6.40 10.35
CA VAL A 281 -12.50 6.03 10.31
C VAL A 281 -13.31 6.97 9.43
N VAL A 282 -13.10 8.30 9.53
CA VAL A 282 -13.73 9.29 8.64
C VAL A 282 -13.34 9.03 7.17
N GLY A 283 -12.13 8.53 6.93
CA GLY A 283 -11.65 8.13 5.60
C GLY A 283 -12.53 7.07 4.91
N LEU A 284 -13.33 6.30 5.66
CA LEU A 284 -14.27 5.34 5.09
C LEU A 284 -15.39 6.00 4.28
N ILE A 285 -15.68 7.29 4.48
CA ILE A 285 -16.63 8.05 3.66
C ILE A 285 -16.25 7.99 2.18
N TRP A 286 -14.94 7.95 1.87
CA TRP A 286 -14.46 7.88 0.49
C TRP A 286 -14.81 6.57 -0.22
N LEU A 287 -15.23 5.52 0.49
CA LEU A 287 -15.75 4.29 -0.12
C LEU A 287 -16.96 4.50 -1.02
N VAL A 288 -17.66 5.63 -0.88
CA VAL A 288 -18.74 6.04 -1.80
C VAL A 288 -18.21 6.18 -3.24
N LEU A 289 -16.94 6.57 -3.43
CA LEU A 289 -16.30 6.70 -4.74
C LEU A 289 -15.84 5.35 -5.33
N LEU A 290 -15.57 4.35 -4.50
CA LEU A 290 -15.24 3.00 -4.96
C LEU A 290 -16.52 2.31 -5.46
N PRO A 291 -16.59 1.66 -6.64
CA PRO A 291 -17.74 0.84 -7.02
C PRO A 291 -17.89 -0.40 -6.14
N SER A 292 -19.11 -0.94 -6.06
CA SER A 292 -19.36 -2.18 -5.31
C SER A 292 -18.74 -3.42 -5.96
N GLN A 293 -18.57 -3.45 -7.29
CA GLN A 293 -17.99 -4.60 -8.00
C GLN A 293 -17.54 -4.24 -9.42
N LYS A 294 -17.03 -5.24 -10.15
CA LYS A 294 -16.62 -5.17 -11.56
C LYS A 294 -17.73 -4.68 -12.50
N THR A 295 -18.97 -5.17 -12.35
CA THR A 295 -20.08 -4.83 -13.25
C THR A 295 -20.45 -3.33 -13.19
N PRO A 296 -20.67 -2.73 -11.99
CA PRO A 296 -20.85 -1.29 -11.88
C PRO A 296 -19.67 -0.47 -12.43
N LEU A 297 -18.44 -0.96 -12.26
CA LEU A 297 -17.26 -0.29 -12.81
C LEU A 297 -17.28 -0.30 -14.35
N ALA A 298 -17.61 -1.43 -14.97
CA ALA A 298 -17.76 -1.53 -16.41
C ALA A 298 -18.86 -0.59 -16.95
N MET A 299 -19.99 -0.46 -16.23
CA MET A 299 -21.04 0.50 -16.58
C MET A 299 -20.53 1.95 -16.55
N MET A 300 -19.77 2.32 -15.51
CA MET A 300 -19.17 3.65 -15.42
C MET A 300 -18.13 3.91 -16.53
N LYS A 301 -17.44 2.88 -17.04
CA LYS A 301 -16.52 3.06 -18.19
C LYS A 301 -17.26 3.48 -19.44
N SER A 302 -18.45 2.92 -19.66
CA SER A 302 -19.28 3.24 -20.83
C SER A 302 -19.99 4.60 -20.73
N HIS A 303 -20.11 5.18 -19.53
CA HIS A 303 -20.91 6.40 -19.30
C HIS A 303 -20.15 7.46 -18.50
N GLY A 304 -19.97 8.63 -19.11
CA GLY A 304 -19.49 9.85 -18.44
C GLY A 304 -18.04 10.17 -18.77
N ALA A 305 -17.85 11.19 -19.61
CA ALA A 305 -16.59 11.88 -19.80
C ALA A 305 -16.77 13.33 -19.34
N SER A 306 -15.81 13.85 -18.58
CA SER A 306 -15.78 15.25 -18.16
C SER A 306 -14.41 15.83 -18.44
N ARG A 307 -14.37 16.82 -19.34
CA ARG A 307 -13.13 17.54 -19.67
C ARG A 307 -12.58 18.29 -18.46
N VAL A 308 -13.46 18.90 -17.66
CA VAL A 308 -13.08 19.61 -16.44
C VAL A 308 -12.43 18.67 -15.44
N ALA A 309 -13.02 17.48 -15.23
CA ALA A 309 -12.45 16.49 -14.31
C ALA A 309 -11.09 15.97 -14.80
N GLY A 310 -10.91 15.77 -16.11
CA GLY A 310 -9.61 15.40 -16.67
C GLY A 310 -8.53 16.46 -16.45
N VAL A 311 -8.86 17.75 -16.65
CA VAL A 311 -7.96 18.87 -16.34
C VAL A 311 -7.60 18.87 -14.85
N LEU A 312 -8.58 18.67 -13.96
CA LEU A 312 -8.35 18.62 -12.52
C LEU A 312 -7.43 17.46 -12.11
N VAL A 313 -7.54 16.30 -12.75
CA VAL A 313 -6.62 15.17 -12.50
C VAL A 313 -5.20 15.55 -12.88
N VAL A 314 -4.99 16.13 -14.07
CA VAL A 314 -3.65 16.53 -14.52
C VAL A 314 -3.06 17.61 -13.63
N LEU A 315 -3.80 18.69 -13.38
CA LEU A 315 -3.34 19.78 -12.52
C LEU A 315 -3.09 19.32 -11.09
N GLY A 316 -4.00 18.51 -10.53
CA GLY A 316 -3.85 17.94 -9.19
C GLY A 316 -2.62 17.05 -9.09
N TYR A 317 -2.39 16.20 -10.10
CA TYR A 317 -1.20 15.34 -10.12
C TYR A 317 0.10 16.14 -10.24
N VAL A 318 0.14 17.16 -11.12
CA VAL A 318 1.30 18.07 -11.22
C VAL A 318 1.54 18.80 -9.90
N ALA A 319 0.50 19.33 -9.27
CA ALA A 319 0.60 20.02 -7.97
C ALA A 319 1.13 19.11 -6.86
N LEU A 320 0.68 17.85 -6.82
CA LEU A 320 1.18 16.86 -5.87
C LEU A 320 2.67 16.54 -6.10
N VAL A 321 3.08 16.40 -7.36
CA VAL A 321 4.48 16.17 -7.72
C VAL A 321 5.33 17.39 -7.34
N THR A 322 4.91 18.60 -7.67
CA THR A 322 5.66 19.82 -7.32
C THR A 322 5.76 19.99 -5.81
N PHE A 323 4.70 19.69 -5.06
CA PHE A 323 4.75 19.69 -3.59
C PHE A 323 5.74 18.66 -3.05
N SER A 324 5.72 17.43 -3.58
CA SER A 324 6.66 16.38 -3.18
C SER A 324 8.12 16.75 -3.48
N TRP A 325 8.35 17.45 -4.60
CA TRP A 325 9.66 17.94 -5.00
C TRP A 325 10.16 19.04 -4.07
N GLN A 326 9.30 20.02 -3.73
CA GLN A 326 9.65 21.08 -2.78
C GLN A 326 10.04 20.53 -1.41
N GLN A 327 9.27 19.57 -0.89
CA GLN A 327 9.56 18.92 0.39
C GLN A 327 10.85 18.10 0.38
N ALA A 328 11.27 17.60 -0.79
CA ALA A 328 12.56 16.94 -0.92
C ALA A 328 13.72 17.96 -0.85
N LEU A 329 13.57 19.13 -1.47
CA LEU A 329 14.58 20.19 -1.46
C LEU A 329 14.77 20.82 -0.07
N GLU A 330 13.71 21.04 0.70
CA GLU A 330 13.80 21.62 2.06
C GLU A 330 14.52 20.71 3.07
N LYS A 331 14.69 19.41 2.75
CA LYS A 331 15.34 18.41 3.61
C LYS A 331 16.81 18.14 3.27
N TYR A 332 17.34 18.76 2.22
CA TYR A 332 18.77 18.78 1.87
C TYR A 332 19.42 20.08 2.35
#